data_AF-A0A355YS94-F1
#
_entry.id   AF-A0A355YS94-F1
#
_cell.length_a   1.000
_cell.length_b   1.000
_cell.length_c   1.000
_cell.angle_alpha   90.00
_cell.angle_beta   90.00
_cell.angle_gamma   90.00
#
_symmetry.space_group_name_H-M   'P 1'
#
loop_
_entity.id
_entity.type
_entity.pdbx_description
1 polymer ?
#
loop_
_entity_poly.entity_id
_entity_poly.type
_entity_poly.pdbx_seq_one_letter_code
_entity_poly.pdbx_strand_id
1 'polypeptide(L)'
;YSEMKEFFPNNAVEYFVSYYDYYQPEAYVPASDTYIEKDSSINEQIEQMRLSATKSLLERDDVIIIASVSAIYGLGDPDSYMQMLLHLSVGEVT
;
A
#
# COMPACT_ATOMS: atom_id res chain seq x y z
N TYR A 1 -3.15 12.80 -7.31
CA TYR A 1 -4.34 12.16 -6.72
C TYR A 1 -5.56 13.06 -6.87
N SER A 2 -5.60 14.23 -6.23
CA SER A 2 -6.79 15.10 -6.23
C SER A 2 -7.27 15.51 -7.62
N GLU A 3 -6.36 15.92 -8.50
CA GLU A 3 -6.71 16.27 -9.89
C GLU A 3 -7.34 15.09 -10.64
N MET A 4 -6.73 13.91 -10.58
CA MET A 4 -7.27 12.71 -11.23
C MET A 4 -8.61 12.29 -10.64
N LYS A 5 -8.80 12.49 -9.33
CA LYS A 5 -10.08 12.21 -8.67
C LYS A 5 -11.19 13.16 -9.10
N GLU A 6 -10.85 14.41 -9.40
CA GLU A 6 -11.77 15.39 -9.99
C GLU A 6 -12.11 15.05 -11.45
N PHE A 7 -11.12 14.62 -12.25
CA PHE A 7 -11.34 14.22 -13.64
C PHE A 7 -12.13 12.92 -13.79
N PHE A 8 -11.94 11.97 -12.87
CA PHE A 8 -12.53 10.63 -12.93
C PHE A 8 -13.33 10.30 -11.66
N PRO A 9 -14.46 10.99 -11.40
CA PRO A 9 -15.19 10.87 -10.13
C PRO A 9 -15.89 9.52 -9.94
N ASN A 10 -16.10 8.76 -11.03
CA ASN A 10 -16.78 7.47 -10.99
C ASN A 10 -15.81 6.27 -11.06
N ASN A 11 -14.52 6.52 -11.32
CA ASN A 11 -13.49 5.49 -11.41
C ASN A 11 -12.76 5.34 -10.07
N ALA A 12 -12.08 4.21 -9.89
CA ALA A 12 -11.25 3.99 -8.70
C ALA A 12 -9.92 4.74 -8.84
N VAL A 13 -9.89 5.99 -8.37
CA VAL A 13 -8.64 6.77 -8.27
C VAL A 13 -8.03 6.55 -6.89
N GLU A 14 -6.85 5.94 -6.85
CA GLU A 14 -6.20 5.43 -5.65
C GLU A 14 -4.82 6.06 -5.42
N TYR A 15 -4.29 5.92 -4.21
CA TYR A 15 -3.00 6.51 -3.80
C TYR A 15 -2.08 5.47 -3.16
N PHE A 16 -0.86 5.34 -3.70
CA PHE A 16 0.09 4.30 -3.29
C PHE A 16 1.49 4.87 -3.10
N VAL A 17 1.78 5.33 -1.89
CA VAL A 17 3.10 5.88 -1.51
C VAL A 17 3.62 5.19 -0.26
N SER A 18 4.85 5.50 0.17
CA SER A 18 5.37 5.00 1.44
C SER A 18 4.41 5.36 2.57
N TYR A 19 4.01 4.37 3.37
CA TYR A 19 3.22 4.59 4.57
C TYR A 19 4.07 5.06 5.77
N TYR A 20 5.39 5.17 5.61
CA TYR A 20 6.25 5.70 6.66
C TYR A 20 6.28 7.22 6.63
N ASP A 21 5.84 7.87 7.72
CA ASP A 21 6.06 9.31 7.94
C ASP A 21 7.52 9.59 8.30
N TYR A 22 8.16 8.66 8.99
CA TYR A 22 9.59 8.65 9.30
C TYR A 22 10.15 7.25 9.10
N TYR A 23 11.34 7.15 8.49
CA TYR A 23 12.01 5.88 8.27
C TYR A 23 13.53 6.03 8.36
N GLN A 24 14.13 5.35 9.33
CA GLN A 24 15.55 5.12 9.45
C GLN A 24 15.84 3.64 9.17
N PRO A 25 16.61 3.32 8.11
CA PRO A 25 17.01 1.95 7.86
C PRO A 25 18.01 1.46 8.91
N GLU A 26 18.02 0.16 9.11
CA GLU A 26 19.12 -0.50 9.81
C GLU A 26 20.41 -0.35 8.99
N ALA A 27 21.50 0.05 9.64
CA ALA A 27 22.78 0.20 8.98
C ALA A 27 23.95 -0.01 9.96
N TYR A 28 25.08 -0.45 9.43
CA TYR A 28 26.35 -0.45 10.15
C TYR A 28 27.31 0.50 9.44
N VAL A 29 27.92 1.42 10.20
CA VAL A 29 28.87 2.42 9.72
C VAL A 29 30.29 2.01 10.15
N PRO A 30 31.09 1.41 9.24
CA PRO A 30 32.39 0.85 9.61
C PRO A 30 33.40 1.89 10.10
N ALA A 31 33.33 3.11 9.55
CA ALA A 31 34.27 4.18 9.88
C ALA A 31 34.20 4.63 11.35
N SER A 32 33.04 4.50 11.98
CA SER A 32 32.80 4.88 13.38
C SER A 32 32.44 3.70 14.27
N ASP A 33 32.54 2.47 13.76
CA ASP A 33 32.09 1.23 14.41
C ASP A 33 30.70 1.37 15.04
N THR A 34 29.78 2.01 14.32
CA THR A 34 28.45 2.36 14.84
C THR A 34 27.40 1.53 14.16
N TYR A 35 26.61 0.82 14.97
CA TYR A 35 25.38 0.19 14.51
C TYR A 35 24.20 1.14 14.72
N ILE A 36 23.40 1.33 13.67
CA ILE A 36 22.21 2.15 13.62
C ILE A 36 21.02 1.21 13.54
N GLU A 37 20.22 1.18 14.60
CA GLU A 37 18.99 0.39 14.64
C GLU A 37 17.94 0.97 13.68
N LYS A 38 17.09 0.07 13.17
CA LYS A 38 15.90 0.48 12.43
C LYS A 38 14.95 1.21 13.36
N ASP A 39 14.50 2.38 12.93
CA ASP A 39 13.44 3.14 13.58
C ASP A 39 12.47 3.67 12.54
N SER A 40 11.17 3.67 12.83
CA SER A 40 10.18 4.11 11.86
C SER A 40 8.85 4.46 12.50
N SER A 41 8.13 5.40 11.88
CA SER A 41 6.76 5.78 12.23
C SER A 41 5.85 5.55 11.04
N ILE A 42 4.72 4.88 11.28
CA ILE A 42 3.75 4.50 10.26
C ILE A 42 2.55 5.44 10.31
N ASN A 43 2.11 5.87 9.13
CA ASN A 43 0.88 6.59 8.91
C ASN A 43 -0.25 5.62 8.55
N GLU A 44 -1.17 5.41 9.48
CA GLU A 44 -2.29 4.49 9.31
C GLU A 44 -3.22 4.87 8.15
N GLN A 45 -3.37 6.17 7.86
CA GLN A 45 -4.22 6.64 6.77
C GLN A 45 -3.62 6.28 5.41
N ILE A 46 -2.31 6.45 5.25
CA ILE A 46 -1.62 6.06 4.00
C ILE A 46 -1.63 4.55 3.83
N GLU A 47 -1.48 3.78 4.91
CA GLU A 47 -1.58 2.32 4.82
C GLU A 47 -2.97 1.87 4.37
N GLN A 48 -4.04 2.47 4.91
CA GLN A 48 -5.41 2.21 4.44
C GLN A 48 -5.58 2.57 2.95
N MET A 49 -4.99 3.66 2.48
CA MET A 49 -5.03 4.03 1.06
C MET A 49 -4.30 3.02 0.18
N ARG A 50 -3.17 2.45 0.64
CA ARG A 50 -2.46 1.40 -0.10
C ARG A 50 -3.26 0.12 -0.20
N LEU A 51 -3.91 -0.29 0.89
CA LEU A 51 -4.81 -1.45 0.90
C LEU A 51 -6.01 -1.23 -0.04
N SER A 52 -6.57 -0.02 -0.06
CA SER A 52 -7.61 0.38 -1.03
C SER A 52 -7.10 0.22 -2.46
N ALA A 53 -5.88 0.70 -2.75
CA ALA A 53 -5.29 0.61 -4.08
C ALA A 53 -5.11 -0.83 -4.57
N THR A 54 -4.56 -1.72 -3.73
CA THR A 54 -4.37 -3.13 -4.08
C THR A 54 -5.70 -3.85 -4.26
N LYS A 55 -6.68 -3.56 -3.40
CA LYS A 55 -8.02 -4.14 -3.50
C LYS A 55 -8.73 -3.70 -4.79
N SER A 56 -8.74 -2.41 -5.08
CA SER A 56 -9.36 -1.86 -6.29
C SER A 56 -8.76 -2.48 -7.55
N LEU A 57 -7.44 -2.69 -7.60
CA LEU A 57 -6.76 -3.35 -8.72
C LEU A 57 -7.20 -4.81 -8.95
N LEU A 58 -7.62 -5.50 -7.90
CA LEU A 58 -8.06 -6.90 -7.96
C LEU A 58 -9.56 -7.04 -8.25
N GLU A 59 -10.37 -6.06 -7.86
CA GLU A 59 -11.84 -6.13 -7.98
C GLU A 59 -12.38 -5.44 -9.25
N ARG A 60 -11.60 -4.57 -9.90
CA ARG A 60 -12.08 -3.68 -10.98
C ARG A 60 -11.04 -3.45 -12.06
N ASP A 61 -11.49 -3.22 -13.29
CA ASP A 61 -10.62 -2.82 -14.41
C ASP A 61 -10.43 -1.30 -14.52
N ASP A 62 -11.29 -0.51 -13.89
CA ASP A 62 -11.37 0.95 -14.05
C ASP A 62 -10.57 1.72 -12.98
N VAL A 63 -9.29 1.38 -12.85
CA VAL A 63 -8.43 1.82 -11.73
C VAL A 63 -7.30 2.72 -12.21
N ILE A 64 -7.10 3.84 -11.52
CA ILE A 64 -5.95 4.75 -11.72
C ILE A 64 -5.21 4.87 -10.39
N ILE A 65 -3.99 4.33 -10.31
CA ILE A 65 -3.16 4.40 -9.11
C ILE A 65 -2.12 5.50 -9.28
N ILE A 66 -2.12 6.48 -8.39
CA ILE A 66 -1.06 7.49 -8.30
C ILE A 66 -0.04 7.01 -7.29
N ALA A 67 1.12 6.59 -7.78
CA ALA A 67 2.14 5.93 -6.97
C ALA A 67 3.49 6.67 -6.93
N SER A 68 4.23 6.46 -5.85
CA SER A 68 5.67 6.78 -5.81
C SER A 68 6.50 5.55 -6.21
N VAL A 69 7.83 5.66 -6.11
CA VAL A 69 8.75 4.52 -6.24
C VAL A 69 8.42 3.35 -5.31
N SER A 70 7.55 3.55 -4.31
CA SER A 70 7.04 2.44 -3.50
C SER A 70 6.38 1.33 -4.33
N ALA A 71 5.87 1.62 -5.54
CA ALA A 71 5.29 0.62 -6.44
C ALA A 71 6.28 -0.45 -6.95
N ILE A 72 7.59 -0.18 -6.90
CA ILE A 72 8.62 -1.16 -7.28
C ILE A 72 9.24 -1.89 -6.09
N TYR A 73 8.80 -1.58 -4.86
CA TYR A 73 9.19 -2.33 -3.68
C TYR A 73 8.31 -3.56 -3.52
N GLY A 74 8.88 -4.62 -2.95
CA GLY A 74 8.23 -5.91 -2.80
C GLY A 74 6.87 -5.81 -2.12
N LEU A 75 5.83 -6.18 -2.86
CA LEU A 75 4.52 -6.53 -2.33
C LEU A 75 4.46 -8.05 -2.13
N GLY A 76 3.56 -8.49 -1.26
CA GLY A 76 3.24 -9.92 -1.14
C GLY A 76 2.74 -10.48 -2.47
N ASP A 77 2.83 -11.80 -2.62
CA ASP A 77 2.31 -12.51 -3.79
C ASP A 77 0.79 -12.24 -3.95
N PRO A 78 0.32 -11.79 -5.12
CA PRO A 78 -1.09 -11.47 -5.33
C PRO A 78 -2.04 -12.64 -5.08
N ASP A 79 -1.65 -13.86 -5.48
CA ASP A 79 -2.48 -15.05 -5.29
C ASP A 79 -2.64 -15.36 -3.79
N SER A 80 -1.56 -15.20 -3.02
CA SER A 80 -1.58 -15.34 -1.56
C SER A 80 -2.49 -14.30 -0.90
N TYR A 81 -2.50 -13.06 -1.39
CA TYR A 81 -3.41 -12.02 -0.88
C TYR A 81 -4.88 -12.37 -1.15
N MET A 82 -5.19 -12.87 -2.34
CA MET A 82 -6.55 -13.30 -2.70
C MET A 82 -7.05 -14.46 -1.84
N GLN A 83 -6.16 -15.40 -1.47
CA GLN A 83 -6.51 -16.51 -0.57
C GLN A 83 -6.83 -16.06 0.87
N MET A 84 -6.36 -14.89 1.28
CA MET A 84 -6.66 -14.32 2.60
C MET A 84 -7.97 -13.53 2.64
N LEU A 85 -8.59 -13.25 1.49
CA LEU A 85 -9.86 -12.53 1.43
C LEU A 85 -11.02 -13.43 1.87
N LEU A 86 -11.72 -12.99 2.91
CA LEU A 86 -12.98 -13.60 3.31
C LEU A 86 -14.11 -13.03 2.43
N HIS A 87 -14.58 -13.84 1.48
CA HIS A 87 -15.78 -13.53 0.73
C HIS A 87 -17.00 -13.83 1.60
N LEU A 88 -17.91 -12.85 1.70
CA LEU A 88 -19.17 -13.00 2.43
C LEU A 88 -20.33 -12.60 1.51
N SER A 89 -21.34 -13.45 1.43
CA SER A 89 -22.56 -13.19 0.68
C SER A 89 -23.80 -13.27 1.59
N VAL A 90 -24.80 -12.44 1.31
CA VAL A 90 -26.03 -12.41 2.12
C VAL A 90 -26.74 -13.76 2.00
N GLY A 91 -26.91 -14.45 3.12
CA GLY A 91 -27.52 -15.78 3.19
C GLY A 91 -26.53 -16.94 3.24
N GLU A 92 -25.23 -16.65 3.21
CA GLU A 92 -24.18 -17.65 3.40
C GLU A 92 -24.17 -18.16 4.85
N VAL A 93 -24.29 -19.47 5.02
CA VAL A 93 -24.18 -20.13 6.32
C VAL A 93 -22.76 -20.66 6.43
N THR A 94 -21.92 -19.92 7.15
CA THR A 94 -20.56 -20.32 7.57
C THR A 94 -20.55 -21.61 8.39
#